data_AF-A0A7S3C2Z6-F1
#
_entry.id   AF-A0A7S3C2Z6-F1
#
_cell.length_a   1.000
_cell.length_b   1.000
_cell.length_c   1.000
_cell.angle_alpha   90.00
_cell.angle_beta   90.00
_cell.angle_gamma   90.00
#
_symmetry.space_group_name_H-M   'P 1'
#
loop_
_entity.id
_entity.type
_entity.pdbx_description
1 polymer ?
#
loop_
_entity_poly.entity_id
_entity_poly.type
_entity_poly.pdbx_seq_one_letter_code
_entity_poly.pdbx_strand_id
1 'polypeptide(L)'
;HSTSGMRTTTTYPCTPCTPLYPPVDPRGPLYLASVLSVAEARLSPQWISAEHMRAPSWGPHLHRWGGAFPGSGMLDESLAFVPSARVAFCGDFVEGHRAGSVEGAYLSGLSTAALLSKALL
;
A
#
# COMPACT_ATOMS: atom_id res chain seq x y z
N HIS A 1 14.28 -12.75 -47.47
CA HIS A 1 13.88 -11.61 -46.62
C HIS A 1 12.48 -11.85 -46.06
N SER A 2 12.40 -11.91 -44.72
CA SER A 2 11.24 -11.67 -43.84
C SER A 2 9.95 -12.48 -44.05
N THR A 3 9.87 -13.66 -43.41
CA THR A 3 8.60 -14.21 -42.90
C THR A 3 8.44 -13.74 -41.46
N SER A 4 7.60 -12.73 -41.25
CA SER A 4 7.22 -12.23 -39.93
C SER A 4 6.38 -13.27 -39.20
N GLY A 5 6.96 -13.93 -38.21
CA GLY A 5 6.28 -14.84 -37.30
C GLY A 5 5.34 -14.06 -36.38
N MET A 6 4.04 -14.10 -36.70
CA MET A 6 2.96 -13.59 -35.87
C MET A 6 2.90 -14.40 -34.57
N ARG A 7 3.41 -13.83 -33.48
CA ARG A 7 3.26 -14.40 -32.12
C ARG A 7 1.78 -14.32 -31.74
N THR A 8 1.11 -15.48 -31.72
CA THR A 8 -0.20 -15.66 -31.12
C THR A 8 -0.12 -15.30 -29.64
N THR A 9 -0.78 -14.20 -29.25
CA THR A 9 -0.98 -13.83 -27.86
C THR A 9 -1.90 -14.87 -27.21
N THR A 10 -1.33 -15.78 -26.43
CA THR A 10 -2.09 -16.68 -25.58
C THR A 10 -2.84 -15.83 -24.55
N THR A 11 -4.14 -15.66 -24.75
CA THR A 11 -5.05 -15.09 -23.76
C THR A 11 -5.25 -16.11 -22.64
N TYR A 12 -4.61 -15.86 -21.49
CA TYR A 12 -4.99 -16.57 -20.26
C TYR A 12 -6.42 -16.12 -19.89
N PRO A 13 -7.38 -17.02 -19.68
CA PRO A 13 -8.68 -16.64 -19.15
C PRO A 13 -8.50 -16.15 -17.71
N CYS A 14 -8.63 -14.84 -17.49
CA CYS A 14 -8.81 -14.30 -16.15
C CYS A 14 -10.17 -14.79 -15.64
N THR A 15 -10.15 -15.72 -14.68
CA THR A 15 -11.31 -16.04 -13.85
C THR A 15 -11.89 -14.72 -13.31
N PRO A 16 -13.21 -14.48 -13.38
CA PRO A 16 -13.78 -13.30 -12.74
C PRO A 16 -13.48 -13.38 -11.24
N CYS A 17 -12.58 -12.53 -10.75
CA CYS A 17 -12.41 -12.32 -9.33
C CYS A 17 -13.74 -11.76 -8.83
N THR A 18 -14.56 -12.59 -8.20
CA THR A 18 -15.68 -12.09 -7.39
C THR A 18 -15.09 -11.08 -6.43
N PRO A 19 -15.49 -9.80 -6.47
CA PRO A 19 -14.99 -8.86 -5.50
C PRO A 19 -15.51 -9.31 -4.14
N LEU A 20 -14.63 -9.89 -3.33
CA LEU A 20 -14.83 -10.06 -1.90
C LEU A 20 -14.76 -8.67 -1.25
N TYR A 21 -15.73 -7.81 -1.58
CA TYR A 21 -15.99 -6.68 -0.70
C TYR A 21 -16.57 -7.29 0.59
N PRO A 22 -15.96 -7.06 1.76
CA PRO A 22 -16.64 -7.37 3.00
C PRO A 22 -18.00 -6.65 3.01
N PRO A 23 -19.02 -7.19 3.69
CA PRO A 23 -20.29 -6.49 3.87
C PRO A 23 -20.01 -5.07 4.35
N VAL A 24 -20.64 -4.07 3.72
CA VAL A 24 -20.46 -2.65 4.05
C VAL A 24 -20.70 -2.49 5.56
N ASP A 25 -19.64 -2.16 6.31
CA ASP A 25 -19.77 -1.88 7.74
C ASP A 25 -20.74 -0.70 7.88
N PRO A 26 -21.86 -0.83 8.61
CA PRO A 26 -22.81 0.26 8.80
C PRO A 26 -22.19 1.47 9.52
N ARG A 27 -21.01 1.31 10.14
CA ARG A 27 -20.21 2.39 10.74
C ARG A 27 -19.27 3.06 9.75
N GLY A 28 -19.06 2.46 8.57
CA GLY A 28 -18.20 3.00 7.50
C GLY A 28 -18.48 4.46 7.14
N PRO A 29 -19.76 4.87 6.98
CA PRO A 29 -20.11 6.27 6.73
C PRO A 29 -19.70 7.23 7.87
N LEU A 30 -19.82 6.79 9.12
CA LEU A 30 -19.45 7.59 10.30
C LEU A 30 -17.93 7.70 10.45
N TYR A 31 -17.22 6.62 10.19
CA TYR A 31 -15.76 6.60 10.21
C TYR A 31 -15.17 7.50 9.11
N LEU A 32 -15.68 7.40 7.88
CA LEU A 32 -15.25 8.23 6.77
C LEU A 32 -15.51 9.72 7.06
N ALA A 33 -16.68 10.06 7.61
CA ALA A 33 -16.98 11.44 8.00
C ALA A 33 -16.02 11.98 9.07
N SER A 34 -15.64 11.14 10.05
CA SER A 34 -14.66 11.51 11.08
C SER A 34 -13.27 11.74 10.48
N VAL A 35 -12.79 10.82 9.63
CA VAL A 35 -11.49 10.94 8.96
C VAL A 35 -11.45 12.19 8.07
N LEU A 36 -12.50 12.44 7.29
CA LEU A 36 -12.61 13.63 6.45
C LEU A 36 -12.60 14.92 7.28
N SER A 37 -13.30 14.95 8.41
CA SER A 37 -13.29 16.12 9.30
C SER A 37 -11.90 16.42 9.87
N VAL A 38 -11.16 15.38 10.27
CA VAL A 38 -9.79 15.53 10.78
C VAL A 38 -8.83 15.96 9.67
N ALA A 39 -8.94 15.34 8.49
CA ALA A 39 -8.16 15.73 7.32
C ALA A 39 -8.45 17.18 6.93
N GLU A 40 -9.71 17.61 6.99
CA GLU A 40 -10.09 18.99 6.72
C GLU A 40 -9.40 19.97 7.67
N ALA A 41 -9.47 19.70 8.97
CA ALA A 41 -8.85 20.56 9.98
C ALA A 41 -7.32 20.65 9.85
N ARG A 42 -6.66 19.57 9.39
CA ARG A 42 -5.20 19.47 9.34
C ARG A 42 -4.60 19.93 8.02
N LEU A 43 -5.24 19.61 6.90
CA LEU A 43 -4.70 19.83 5.57
C LEU A 43 -5.22 21.12 4.94
N SER A 44 -6.41 21.60 5.35
CA SER A 44 -7.01 22.81 4.75
C SER A 44 -6.18 24.08 4.87
N PRO A 45 -5.57 24.37 6.04
CA PRO A 45 -4.89 25.64 6.22
C PRO A 45 -3.62 25.80 5.40
N GLN A 46 -3.07 24.71 4.84
CA GLN A 46 -1.73 24.72 4.24
C GLN A 46 -1.69 24.14 2.83
N TRP A 47 -2.46 23.10 2.51
CA TRP A 47 -2.17 22.26 1.33
C TRP A 47 -3.32 22.10 0.33
N ILE A 48 -4.58 22.21 0.75
CA ILE A 48 -5.74 21.91 -0.11
C ILE A 48 -6.99 22.61 0.43
N SER A 49 -7.82 23.27 -0.38
CA SER A 49 -9.01 23.94 0.19
C SER A 49 -10.04 22.93 0.74
N ALA A 50 -10.79 23.32 1.77
CA ALA A 50 -11.89 22.51 2.31
C ALA A 50 -12.94 22.17 1.22
N GLU A 51 -13.17 23.11 0.30
CA GLU A 51 -14.02 22.91 -0.88
C GLU A 51 -13.47 21.80 -1.79
N HIS A 52 -12.17 21.82 -2.11
CA HIS A 52 -11.54 20.76 -2.90
C HIS A 52 -11.48 19.41 -2.17
N MET A 53 -11.50 19.37 -0.82
CA MET A 53 -11.61 18.11 -0.08
C MET A 53 -13.03 17.54 -0.06
N ARG A 54 -14.05 18.40 0.01
CA ARG A 54 -15.47 17.96 0.01
C ARG A 54 -15.99 17.66 -1.39
N ALA A 55 -15.47 18.37 -2.39
CA ALA A 55 -15.84 18.25 -3.80
C ALA A 55 -14.57 18.27 -4.68
N PRO A 56 -13.79 17.18 -4.67
CA PRO A 56 -12.57 17.10 -5.47
C PRO A 56 -12.87 17.28 -6.97
N SER A 57 -12.29 18.32 -7.56
CA SER A 57 -12.40 18.65 -8.99
C SER A 57 -11.76 17.59 -9.90
N TRP A 58 -10.98 16.68 -9.30
CA TRP A 58 -10.37 15.56 -9.98
C TRP A 58 -11.39 14.45 -10.30
N GLY A 59 -12.63 14.47 -9.81
CA GLY A 59 -13.63 13.43 -10.13
C GLY A 59 -13.22 12.04 -9.60
N PRO A 60 -13.97 10.96 -9.91
CA PRO A 60 -13.64 9.62 -9.45
C PRO A 60 -12.40 9.12 -10.20
N HIS A 61 -11.20 9.43 -9.71
CA HIS A 61 -9.99 8.75 -10.12
C HIS A 61 -10.05 7.32 -9.57
N LEU A 62 -10.52 6.41 -10.42
CA LEU A 62 -10.28 4.98 -10.26
C LEU A 62 -8.76 4.77 -10.36
N HIS A 63 -8.08 4.90 -9.22
CA HIS A 63 -6.67 4.62 -9.13
C HIS A 63 -6.50 3.15 -8.77
N ARG A 64 -6.06 2.35 -9.74
CA ARG A 64 -5.76 0.94 -9.53
C ARG A 64 -4.34 0.80 -9.00
N TRP A 65 -4.23 0.53 -7.71
CA TRP A 65 -2.97 0.17 -7.07
C TRP A 65 -2.70 -1.33 -7.27
N GLY A 66 -1.81 -1.68 -8.19
CA GLY A 66 -1.49 -3.07 -8.50
C GLY A 66 -0.86 -3.87 -7.35
N GLY A 67 -0.28 -3.18 -6.37
CA GLY A 67 0.30 -3.74 -5.15
C GLY A 67 -0.05 -2.91 -3.91
N ALA A 68 -1.33 -2.54 -3.76
CA ALA A 68 -1.78 -1.76 -2.61
C ALA A 68 -1.69 -2.51 -1.28
N PHE A 69 -1.71 -3.84 -1.33
CA PHE A 69 -1.68 -4.68 -0.15
C PHE A 69 -0.66 -5.79 -0.37
N PRO A 70 0.05 -6.21 0.68
CA PRO A 70 0.92 -7.37 0.59
C PRO A 70 0.11 -8.61 0.19
N GLY A 71 0.67 -9.38 -0.74
CA GLY A 71 0.10 -10.66 -1.16
C GLY A 71 0.32 -11.76 -0.13
N SER A 72 -0.06 -12.99 -0.48
CA SER A 72 0.29 -14.18 0.30
C SER A 72 1.81 -14.42 0.28
N GLY A 73 2.41 -14.70 1.44
CA GLY A 73 3.85 -14.91 1.58
C GLY A 73 4.59 -13.61 1.90
N MET A 74 4.29 -13.05 3.07
CA MET A 74 4.94 -11.85 3.57
C MET A 74 6.39 -12.16 3.94
N LEU A 75 7.24 -11.13 4.00
CA LEU A 75 8.67 -11.32 4.28
C LEU A 75 8.88 -11.58 5.76
N ASP A 76 9.34 -12.76 6.14
CA ASP A 76 9.73 -13.07 7.53
C ASP A 76 10.74 -12.03 8.06
N GLU A 77 10.49 -11.48 9.24
CA GLU A 77 11.33 -10.43 9.86
C GLU A 77 12.80 -10.89 10.02
N SER A 78 13.05 -12.18 10.26
CA SER A 78 14.42 -12.73 10.36
C SER A 78 15.18 -12.69 9.04
N LEU A 79 14.48 -12.60 7.90
CA LEU A 79 15.05 -12.48 6.57
C LEU A 79 15.07 -11.02 6.06
N ALA A 80 14.47 -10.09 6.82
CA ALA A 80 14.40 -8.69 6.44
C ALA A 80 15.75 -7.96 6.49
N PHE A 81 16.78 -8.56 7.09
CA PHE A 81 18.12 -8.00 7.12
C PHE A 81 19.16 -8.98 6.59
N VAL A 82 19.99 -8.52 5.65
CA VAL A 82 21.11 -9.27 5.06
C VAL A 82 22.42 -8.62 5.50
N PRO A 83 23.04 -9.08 6.61
CA PRO A 83 24.20 -8.40 7.21
C PRO A 83 25.42 -8.33 6.29
N SER A 84 25.68 -9.41 5.53
CA SER A 84 26.82 -9.50 4.61
C SER A 84 26.79 -8.45 3.51
N ALA A 85 25.59 -8.04 3.08
CA ALA A 85 25.37 -7.02 2.06
C ALA A 85 25.08 -5.64 2.66
N ARG A 86 24.85 -5.53 3.98
CA ARG A 86 24.35 -4.31 4.64
C ARG A 86 23.06 -3.79 4.01
N VAL A 87 22.19 -4.71 3.58
CA VAL A 87 20.89 -4.41 2.97
C VAL A 87 19.80 -4.84 3.93
N ALA A 88 18.79 -4.00 4.09
CA ALA A 88 17.59 -4.31 4.86
C ALA A 88 16.33 -3.98 4.06
N PHE A 89 15.25 -4.68 4.34
CA PHE A 89 13.93 -4.50 3.75
C PHE A 89 12.95 -4.07 4.85
N CYS A 90 12.15 -3.05 4.57
CA CYS A 90 11.09 -2.59 5.47
C CYS A 90 9.83 -2.24 4.67
N GLY A 91 8.69 -2.29 5.33
CA GLY A 91 7.40 -2.03 4.74
C GLY A 91 6.30 -2.78 5.45
N ASP A 92 5.06 -2.51 5.06
CA ASP A 92 3.88 -3.23 5.54
C ASP A 92 3.86 -4.70 5.09
N PHE A 93 4.71 -5.10 4.14
CA PHE A 93 4.86 -6.48 3.68
C PHE A 93 5.79 -7.35 4.55
N VAL A 94 6.45 -6.79 5.57
CA VAL A 94 7.28 -7.55 6.51
C VAL A 94 6.37 -8.17 7.59
N GLU A 95 6.52 -9.46 7.84
CA GLU A 95 5.79 -10.21 8.87
C GLU A 95 6.19 -9.69 10.25
N GLY A 96 5.26 -9.02 10.93
CA GLY A 96 5.50 -8.44 12.24
C GLY A 96 4.21 -7.87 12.84
N HIS A 97 4.34 -7.10 13.90
CA HIS A 97 3.17 -6.46 14.51
C HIS A 97 2.50 -5.49 13.52
N ARG A 98 1.21 -5.74 13.23
CA ARG A 98 0.35 -4.92 12.36
C ARG A 98 0.80 -4.87 10.89
N ALA A 99 1.34 -5.97 10.37
CA ALA A 99 1.65 -6.11 8.94
C ALA A 99 0.41 -5.85 8.06
N GLY A 100 0.62 -5.32 6.85
CA GLY A 100 -0.44 -4.86 5.93
C GLY A 100 -1.13 -3.55 6.34
N SER A 101 -0.55 -2.80 7.27
CA SER A 101 -1.06 -1.50 7.71
C SER A 101 0.00 -0.40 7.64
N VAL A 102 -0.46 0.85 7.61
CA VAL A 102 0.42 2.04 7.68
C VAL A 102 1.29 2.03 8.93
N GLU A 103 0.74 1.58 10.07
CA GLU A 103 1.49 1.47 11.31
C GLU A 103 2.57 0.37 11.24
N GLY A 104 2.25 -0.76 10.62
CA GLY A 104 3.24 -1.81 10.35
C GLY A 104 4.40 -1.34 9.45
N ALA A 105 4.10 -0.55 8.41
CA ALA A 105 5.13 0.08 7.59
C ALA A 105 6.03 1.01 8.41
N TYR A 106 5.45 1.81 9.30
CA TYR A 106 6.22 2.70 10.17
C TYR A 106 7.10 1.93 11.16
N LEU A 107 6.53 0.94 11.84
CA LEU A 107 7.24 0.14 12.85
C LEU A 107 8.37 -0.68 12.23
N SER A 108 8.16 -1.31 11.08
CA SER A 108 9.21 -2.05 10.36
C SER A 108 10.36 -1.14 9.92
N GLY A 109 10.07 0.10 9.52
CA GLY A 109 11.08 1.12 9.22
C GLY A 109 11.95 1.47 10.42
N LEU A 110 11.33 1.67 11.60
CA LEU A 110 12.07 1.94 12.84
C LEU A 110 12.98 0.76 13.24
N SER A 111 12.46 -0.47 13.19
CA SER A 111 13.23 -1.68 13.48
C SER A 111 14.44 -1.81 12.55
N THR A 112 14.21 -1.61 11.26
CA THR A 112 15.24 -1.64 10.22
C THR A 112 16.32 -0.59 10.42
N ALA A 113 15.94 0.66 10.72
CA ALA A 113 16.89 1.74 11.00
C ALA A 113 17.79 1.42 12.22
N ALA A 114 17.23 0.81 13.27
CA ALA A 114 17.99 0.40 14.45
C ALA A 114 18.99 -0.72 14.13
N LEU A 115 18.62 -1.70 13.29
CA LEU A 115 19.51 -2.78 12.84
C LEU A 115 20.65 -2.25 11.96
N LEU A 116 20.34 -1.43 10.95
CA LEU A 116 21.35 -0.84 10.08
C LEU A 116 22.32 0.05 10.84
N SER A 117 21.83 0.88 11.77
CA SER A 117 22.70 1.75 12.58
C SER A 117 23.71 0.93 13.39
N LYS A 118 23.31 -0.23 13.94
CA LYS A 118 24.21 -1.14 14.66
C LYS A 118 25.20 -1.85 13.75
N ALA A 119 24.85 -2.09 12.49
CA ALA A 119 25.71 -2.80 11.54
C ALA A 119 26.72 -1.88 10.83
N LEU A 120 26.53 -0.56 10.91
CA LEU A 120 27.40 0.45 10.30
C LEU A 120 28.40 1.07 11.27
N LEU A 121 28.17 0.92 12.58
CA LEU A 121 29.08 1.31 13.68
C LEU A 121 29.95 0.13 14.11
#